data_AF-A0AA36DI46-F1
#
_entry.id   AF-A0AA36DI46-F1
#
_cell.length_a   1.000
_cell.length_b   1.000
_cell.length_c   1.000
_cell.angle_alpha   90.00
_cell.angle_beta   90.00
_cell.angle_gamma   90.00
#
_symmetry.space_group_name_H-M   'P 1'
#
loop_
_entity.id
_entity.type
_entity.pdbx_description
1 polymer ?
#
loop_
_entity_poly.entity_id
_entity_poly.type
_entity_poly.pdbx_seq_one_letter_code
_entity_poly.pdbx_strand_id
1 'polypeptide(L)'
;MSDTEETSSDQQQQQQPSSAANLLKNAERMEAMNARIRLLAQKRNDSRRANKADVVEEDRKIKNPRHQIEEMKKEWELKDLEERQRCEEEGVDFERAKAMRTSVEEVRKRDVLLKRKKNPNKDALITGDYETMSLRQNERLTRNIKPDFNEYKRMKEALGEEQFYPGSNTIADGHHYPTTSALDRLATTVLDMQKTREKVHRRRMFDPDQEVTYINEKNRVFNKKLDQFYGKYTEDLREDLERGTAL
;
A
#
# COMPACT_ATOMS: atom_id res chain seq x y z
N MET A 1 112.75 29.71 -34.75
CA MET A 1 113.14 28.35 -35.12
C MET A 1 112.42 27.41 -34.17
N SER A 2 111.68 26.41 -34.70
CA SER A 2 111.41 25.05 -34.15
C SER A 2 110.95 24.90 -32.69
N ASP A 3 109.98 24.09 -32.26
CA ASP A 3 109.18 22.97 -32.81
C ASP A 3 107.97 22.70 -31.86
N THR A 4 107.20 21.64 -32.15
CA THR A 4 105.81 21.21 -31.85
C THR A 4 105.38 20.74 -30.43
N GLU A 5 104.06 20.45 -30.32
CA GLU A 5 103.28 19.64 -29.32
C GLU A 5 102.61 20.40 -28.16
N GLU A 6 101.39 20.14 -27.66
CA GLU A 6 100.19 19.38 -28.08
C GLU A 6 99.04 19.79 -27.11
N THR A 7 97.79 19.74 -27.60
CA THR A 7 96.51 19.54 -26.88
C THR A 7 96.13 20.38 -25.63
N SER A 8 95.01 21.10 -25.73
CA SER A 8 94.14 21.37 -24.56
C SER A 8 92.69 21.57 -25.00
N SER A 9 91.84 20.57 -24.74
CA SER A 9 90.39 20.64 -24.91
C SER A 9 89.70 19.89 -23.77
N ASP A 10 89.38 20.61 -22.69
CA ASP A 10 88.47 20.14 -21.65
C ASP A 10 87.09 20.79 -21.85
N GLN A 11 86.15 20.03 -22.40
CA GLN A 11 84.72 20.33 -22.37
C GLN A 11 84.07 19.50 -21.26
N GLN A 12 83.51 20.16 -20.25
CA GLN A 12 82.63 19.53 -19.27
C GLN A 12 81.30 19.15 -19.94
N GLN A 13 81.05 17.85 -20.08
CA GLN A 13 79.80 17.28 -20.57
C GLN A 13 78.79 17.10 -19.42
N GLN A 14 77.55 17.49 -19.69
CA GLN A 14 76.37 17.25 -18.87
C GLN A 14 76.10 15.74 -18.73
N GLN A 15 75.96 15.24 -17.50
CA GLN A 15 75.57 13.85 -17.22
C GLN A 15 74.04 13.71 -17.20
N GLN A 16 73.50 12.87 -18.10
CA GLN A 16 72.10 12.43 -18.15
C GLN A 16 71.91 11.16 -17.28
N PRO A 17 70.82 11.00 -16.51
CA PRO A 17 70.59 9.79 -15.72
C PRO A 17 70.23 8.57 -16.60
N SER A 18 70.79 7.41 -16.23
CA SER A 18 70.62 6.11 -16.87
C SER A 18 69.16 5.66 -17.05
N SER A 19 68.80 5.18 -18.24
CA SER A 19 67.43 4.91 -18.68
C SER A 19 66.62 3.93 -17.80
N ALA A 20 67.28 2.96 -17.15
CA ALA A 20 66.63 1.88 -16.39
C ALA A 20 65.92 2.35 -15.09
N ALA A 21 66.50 3.30 -14.35
CA ALA A 21 65.88 3.81 -13.11
C ALA A 21 64.64 4.67 -13.39
N ASN A 22 64.57 5.31 -14.56
CA ASN A 22 63.40 6.06 -15.01
C ASN A 22 62.26 5.14 -15.44
N LEU A 23 62.56 3.95 -16.00
CA LEU A 23 61.56 2.93 -16.36
C LEU A 23 60.82 2.36 -15.14
N LEU A 24 61.53 2.06 -14.04
CA LEU A 24 60.95 1.55 -12.79
C LEU A 24 60.05 2.59 -12.10
N LYS A 25 60.51 3.85 -11.97
CA LYS A 25 59.69 4.95 -11.43
C LYS A 25 58.46 5.24 -12.30
N ASN A 26 58.58 5.08 -13.62
CA ASN A 26 57.44 5.19 -14.52
C ASN A 26 56.45 4.03 -14.33
N ALA A 27 56.92 2.81 -14.09
CA ALA A 27 56.06 1.65 -13.81
C ALA A 27 55.29 1.82 -12.48
N GLU A 28 55.96 2.23 -11.40
CA GLU A 28 55.31 2.53 -10.11
C GLU A 28 54.32 3.69 -10.21
N ARG A 29 54.66 4.73 -10.99
CA ARG A 29 53.75 5.86 -11.28
C ARG A 29 52.53 5.41 -12.09
N MET A 30 52.70 4.50 -13.03
CA MET A 30 51.61 3.89 -13.79
C MET A 30 50.75 2.98 -12.93
N GLU A 31 51.34 2.24 -11.99
CA GLU A 31 50.60 1.41 -11.04
C GLU A 31 49.79 2.24 -10.04
N ALA A 32 50.37 3.31 -9.49
CA ALA A 32 49.66 4.27 -8.65
C ALA A 32 48.54 5.01 -9.42
N MET A 33 48.78 5.34 -10.70
CA MET A 33 47.77 5.89 -11.59
C MET A 33 46.64 4.89 -11.85
N ASN A 34 46.96 3.62 -12.11
CA ASN A 34 45.99 2.54 -12.32
C ASN A 34 45.18 2.25 -11.05
N ALA A 35 45.80 2.26 -9.87
CA ALA A 35 45.11 2.14 -8.58
C ALA A 35 44.13 3.30 -8.36
N ARG A 36 44.55 4.54 -8.68
CA ARG A 36 43.67 5.71 -8.64
C ARG A 36 42.51 5.59 -9.63
N ILE A 37 42.74 5.07 -10.83
CA ILE A 37 41.69 4.81 -11.83
C ILE A 37 40.69 3.76 -11.32
N ARG A 38 41.15 2.68 -10.67
CA ARG A 38 40.27 1.67 -10.06
C ARG A 38 39.41 2.25 -8.95
N LEU A 39 39.99 3.06 -8.05
CA LEU A 39 39.24 3.76 -7.01
C LEU A 39 38.20 4.73 -7.59
N LEU A 40 38.55 5.46 -8.65
CA LEU A 40 37.61 6.33 -9.35
C LEU A 40 36.48 5.54 -10.02
N ALA A 41 36.79 4.38 -10.60
CA ALA A 41 35.79 3.49 -11.20
C ALA A 41 34.83 2.91 -10.14
N GLN A 42 35.37 2.49 -8.99
CA GLN A 42 34.58 2.04 -7.85
C GLN A 42 33.66 3.15 -7.34
N LYS A 43 34.21 4.34 -7.05
CA LYS A 43 33.42 5.49 -6.62
C LYS A 43 32.33 5.86 -7.64
N ARG A 44 32.64 5.79 -8.95
CA ARG A 44 31.65 6.00 -10.00
C ARG A 44 30.55 4.94 -9.98
N ASN A 45 30.90 3.69 -9.75
CA ASN A 45 29.93 2.59 -9.65
C ASN A 45 29.06 2.72 -8.39
N ASP A 46 29.66 3.07 -7.25
CA ASP A 46 28.96 3.31 -6.00
C ASP A 46 27.98 4.50 -6.13
N SER A 47 28.41 5.60 -6.74
CA SER A 47 27.52 6.73 -7.03
C SER A 47 26.40 6.35 -8.01
N ARG A 48 26.69 5.56 -9.05
CA ARG A 48 25.65 5.05 -9.97
C ARG A 48 24.65 4.16 -9.23
N ARG A 49 25.12 3.30 -8.33
CA ARG A 49 24.27 2.40 -7.54
C ARG A 49 23.42 3.17 -6.53
N ALA A 50 24.01 4.12 -5.81
CA ALA A 50 23.30 4.99 -4.87
C ALA A 50 22.22 5.81 -5.59
N ASN A 51 22.58 6.50 -6.67
CA ASN A 51 21.61 7.26 -7.47
C ASN A 51 20.49 6.36 -8.01
N LYS A 52 20.80 5.13 -8.44
CA LYS A 52 19.79 4.18 -8.92
C LYS A 52 18.87 3.71 -7.79
N ALA A 53 19.41 3.47 -6.59
CA ALA A 53 18.63 3.13 -5.41
C ALA A 53 17.67 4.27 -5.05
N ASP A 54 18.18 5.50 -4.96
CA ASP A 54 17.38 6.69 -4.64
C ASP A 54 16.23 6.89 -5.65
N VAL A 55 16.52 6.78 -6.95
CA VAL A 55 15.49 6.89 -8.00
C VAL A 55 14.42 5.80 -7.87
N VAL A 56 14.82 4.58 -7.51
CA VAL A 56 13.87 3.47 -7.30
C VAL A 56 13.03 3.68 -6.03
N GLU A 57 13.62 4.21 -4.97
CA GLU A 57 12.90 4.53 -3.74
C GLU A 57 11.93 5.69 -3.93
N GLU A 58 12.32 6.74 -4.64
CA GLU A 58 11.43 7.84 -5.00
C GLU A 58 10.28 7.37 -5.90
N ASP A 59 10.56 6.55 -6.92
CA ASP A 59 9.50 5.93 -7.75
C ASP A 59 8.57 5.02 -6.93
N ARG A 60 9.12 4.28 -5.96
CA ARG A 60 8.33 3.46 -5.02
C ARG A 60 7.45 4.33 -4.12
N LYS A 61 7.95 5.45 -3.60
CA LYS A 61 7.19 6.41 -2.78
C LYS A 61 6.05 7.04 -3.60
N ILE A 62 6.32 7.42 -4.85
CA ILE A 62 5.33 8.01 -5.75
C ILE A 62 4.23 6.99 -6.09
N LYS A 63 4.61 5.73 -6.39
CA LYS A 63 3.64 4.66 -6.71
C LYS A 63 2.79 4.24 -5.52
N ASN A 64 3.34 4.28 -4.30
CA ASN A 64 2.65 3.84 -3.09
C ASN A 64 2.25 5.03 -2.20
N PRO A 65 1.02 5.57 -2.31
CA PRO A 65 0.54 6.68 -1.48
C PRO A 65 0.44 6.34 0.03
N ARG A 66 0.68 5.08 0.42
CA ARG A 66 0.68 4.60 1.80
C ARG A 66 2.07 4.24 2.35
N HIS A 67 3.14 4.55 1.61
CA HIS A 67 4.53 4.27 2.00
C HIS A 67 4.86 4.67 3.44
N GLN A 68 4.53 5.90 3.83
CA GLN A 68 4.80 6.43 5.17
C GLN A 68 4.14 5.59 6.27
N ILE A 69 2.93 5.06 6.02
CA ILE A 69 2.23 4.21 7.00
C ILE A 69 2.93 2.86 7.12
N GLU A 70 3.48 2.33 6.02
CA GLU A 70 4.23 1.07 6.03
C GLU A 70 5.57 1.21 6.74
N GLU A 71 6.28 2.32 6.55
CA GLU A 71 7.52 2.62 7.29
C GLU A 71 7.27 2.75 8.78
N MET A 72 6.27 3.55 9.17
CA MET A 72 5.89 3.72 10.58
C MET A 72 5.52 2.39 11.23
N LYS A 73 4.91 1.46 10.48
CA LYS A 73 4.64 0.10 10.97
C LYS A 73 5.92 -0.71 11.18
N LYS A 74 6.85 -0.68 10.22
CA LYS A 74 8.14 -1.39 10.35
C LYS A 74 8.96 -0.86 11.50
N GLU A 75 9.00 0.46 11.68
CA GLU A 75 9.67 1.10 12.81
C GLU A 75 9.02 0.69 14.13
N TRP A 76 7.69 0.63 14.18
CA TRP A 76 6.97 0.15 15.36
C TRP A 76 7.24 -1.33 15.64
N GLU A 77 7.25 -2.19 14.61
CA GLU A 77 7.57 -3.62 14.72
C GLU A 77 9.02 -3.83 15.20
N LEU A 78 9.96 -3.03 14.70
CA LEU A 78 11.36 -3.08 15.11
C LEU A 78 11.53 -2.67 16.58
N LYS A 79 10.85 -1.59 17.00
CA LYS A 79 10.83 -1.15 18.40
C LYS A 79 10.20 -2.20 19.31
N ASP A 80 9.10 -2.83 18.88
CA ASP A 80 8.43 -3.89 19.66
C ASP A 80 9.35 -5.13 19.82
N LEU A 81 10.11 -5.47 18.76
CA LEU A 81 11.10 -6.54 18.78
C LEU A 81 12.28 -6.21 19.70
N GLU A 82 12.82 -4.99 19.63
CA GLU A 82 13.90 -4.51 20.49
C GLU A 82 13.47 -4.50 21.97
N GLU A 83 12.26 -4.02 22.26
CA GLU A 83 11.70 -4.08 23.62
C GLU A 83 11.50 -5.52 24.10
N ARG A 84 11.08 -6.44 23.22
CA ARG A 84 10.97 -7.86 23.56
C ARG A 84 12.35 -8.45 23.90
N GLN A 85 13.36 -8.20 23.07
CA GLN A 85 14.73 -8.67 23.31
C GLN A 85 15.28 -8.12 24.64
N ARG A 86 15.08 -6.83 24.90
CA ARG A 86 15.47 -6.21 26.16
C ARG A 86 14.77 -6.85 27.37
N CYS A 87 13.47 -7.11 27.27
CA CYS A 87 12.72 -7.80 28.33
C CYS A 87 13.19 -9.25 28.54
N GLU A 88 13.56 -9.96 27.48
CA GLU A 88 14.15 -11.31 27.54
C GLU A 88 15.53 -11.30 28.24
N GLU A 89 16.38 -10.33 27.92
CA GLU A 89 17.68 -10.13 28.57
C GLU A 89 17.54 -9.75 30.05
N GLU A 90 16.58 -8.91 30.40
CA GLU A 90 16.27 -8.50 31.78
C GLU A 90 15.49 -9.59 32.56
N GLY A 91 14.98 -10.62 31.90
CA GLY A 91 14.17 -11.69 32.51
C GLY A 91 12.77 -11.25 32.96
N VAL A 92 12.24 -10.16 32.40
CA VAL A 92 10.93 -9.59 32.73
C VAL A 92 9.89 -10.00 31.69
N ASP A 93 8.68 -10.34 32.12
CA ASP A 93 7.57 -10.62 31.21
C ASP A 93 7.18 -9.37 30.39
N PHE A 94 7.39 -9.45 29.07
CA PHE A 94 7.16 -8.39 28.10
C PHE A 94 5.70 -7.91 28.09
N GLU A 95 4.73 -8.82 28.15
CA GLU A 95 3.31 -8.45 28.07
C GLU A 95 2.88 -7.67 29.31
N ARG A 96 3.38 -8.07 30.48
CA ARG A 96 3.15 -7.37 31.73
C ARG A 96 3.81 -5.99 31.74
N ALA A 97 5.07 -5.88 31.29
CA ALA A 97 5.76 -4.58 31.19
C ALA A 97 5.03 -3.63 30.24
N LYS A 98 4.56 -4.13 29.09
CA LYS A 98 3.78 -3.38 28.12
C LYS A 98 2.43 -2.93 28.69
N ALA A 99 1.71 -3.81 29.38
CA ALA A 99 0.43 -3.49 30.02
C ALA A 99 0.57 -2.37 31.07
N MET A 100 1.68 -2.34 31.81
CA MET A 100 1.97 -1.27 32.78
C MET A 100 2.24 0.10 32.13
N ARG A 101 2.78 0.11 30.91
CA ARG A 101 3.06 1.35 30.16
C ARG A 101 1.81 1.89 29.46
N THR A 102 0.90 1.02 29.03
CA THR A 102 -0.30 1.43 28.30
C THR A 102 -1.34 2.07 29.22
N SER A 103 -1.84 3.23 28.84
CA SER A 103 -2.89 3.91 29.61
C SER A 103 -4.27 3.27 29.40
N VAL A 104 -5.16 3.42 30.39
CA VAL A 104 -6.55 2.93 30.30
C VAL A 104 -7.31 3.55 29.11
N GLU A 105 -7.03 4.80 28.78
CA GLU A 105 -7.66 5.48 27.64
C GLU A 105 -7.24 4.89 26.29
N GLU A 106 -5.96 4.56 26.13
CA GLU A 106 -5.43 3.94 24.91
C GLU A 106 -6.03 2.55 24.71
N VAL A 107 -6.14 1.76 25.78
CA VAL A 107 -6.81 0.46 25.77
C VAL A 107 -8.28 0.62 25.35
N ARG A 108 -9.02 1.57 25.94
CA ARG A 108 -10.42 1.85 25.56
C ARG A 108 -10.56 2.27 24.11
N LYS A 109 -9.70 3.15 23.61
CA LYS A 109 -9.68 3.57 22.19
C LYS A 109 -9.42 2.39 21.26
N ARG A 110 -8.41 1.57 21.59
CA ARG A 110 -8.08 0.34 20.85
C ARG A 110 -9.27 -0.62 20.84
N ASP A 111 -9.94 -0.82 21.96
CA ASP A 111 -11.10 -1.71 22.07
C ASP A 111 -12.29 -1.23 21.26
N VAL A 112 -12.57 0.08 21.26
CA VAL A 112 -13.62 0.66 20.39
C VAL A 112 -13.29 0.43 18.91
N LEU A 113 -12.04 0.65 18.51
CA LEU A 113 -11.59 0.42 17.13
C LEU A 113 -11.68 -1.07 16.75
N LEU A 114 -11.28 -1.97 17.65
CA LEU A 114 -11.39 -3.42 17.47
C LEU A 114 -12.85 -3.86 17.38
N LYS A 115 -13.75 -3.34 18.23
CA LYS A 115 -15.19 -3.61 18.17
C LYS A 115 -15.79 -3.14 16.84
N ARG A 116 -15.43 -1.94 16.37
CA ARG A 116 -15.84 -1.43 15.05
C ARG A 116 -15.34 -2.31 13.90
N LYS A 117 -14.11 -2.84 14.01
CA LYS A 117 -13.53 -3.77 13.02
C LYS A 117 -14.09 -5.20 13.11
N LYS A 118 -14.46 -5.67 14.31
CA LYS A 118 -15.06 -6.99 14.60
C LYS A 118 -16.55 -7.07 14.26
N ASN A 119 -17.19 -5.90 14.12
CA ASN A 119 -18.52 -5.73 13.55
C ASN A 119 -18.47 -5.29 12.07
N PRO A 120 -17.72 -5.93 11.14
CA PRO A 120 -17.90 -5.66 9.73
C PRO A 120 -19.16 -6.39 9.30
N ASN A 121 -20.34 -5.95 9.77
CA ASN A 121 -21.65 -6.56 9.53
C ASN A 121 -21.55 -8.08 9.34
N LYS A 122 -21.15 -8.85 10.37
CA LYS A 122 -21.12 -10.32 10.26
C LYS A 122 -22.51 -10.87 9.91
N ASP A 123 -23.56 -10.12 10.23
CA ASP A 123 -24.94 -10.39 9.83
C ASP A 123 -25.24 -10.07 8.35
N ALA A 124 -24.28 -9.52 7.59
CA ALA A 124 -24.30 -9.49 6.13
C ALA A 124 -24.02 -10.88 5.51
N LEU A 125 -23.95 -11.91 6.36
CA LEU A 125 -24.05 -13.29 5.93
C LEU A 125 -25.43 -13.52 5.31
N ILE A 126 -25.47 -13.31 3.99
CA ILE A 126 -25.98 -14.26 3.01
C ILE A 126 -27.44 -14.68 3.29
N THR A 127 -28.40 -14.11 2.55
CA THR A 127 -29.83 -14.50 2.49
C THR A 127 -30.74 -14.07 3.65
N GLY A 128 -30.75 -12.78 3.99
CA GLY A 128 -31.83 -12.19 4.79
C GLY A 128 -33.03 -11.75 3.91
N ASP A 129 -34.20 -11.65 4.53
CA ASP A 129 -35.42 -11.07 3.94
C ASP A 129 -35.15 -9.67 3.35
N TYR A 130 -35.85 -9.33 2.27
CA TYR A 130 -35.70 -8.06 1.55
C TYR A 130 -35.88 -6.85 2.48
N GLU A 131 -36.74 -6.96 3.49
CA GLU A 131 -36.95 -5.93 4.50
C GLU A 131 -35.68 -5.62 5.29
N THR A 132 -34.98 -6.64 5.78
CA THR A 132 -33.75 -6.48 6.55
C THR A 132 -32.62 -5.85 5.72
N MET A 133 -32.55 -6.19 4.42
CA MET A 133 -31.59 -5.59 3.51
C MET A 133 -31.91 -4.11 3.24
N SER A 134 -33.19 -3.79 3.07
CA SER A 134 -33.68 -2.43 2.86
C SER A 134 -33.41 -1.54 4.08
N LEU A 135 -33.72 -2.03 5.29
CA LEU A 135 -33.46 -1.33 6.55
C LEU A 135 -31.97 -1.00 6.71
N ARG A 136 -31.08 -1.96 6.44
CA ARG A 136 -29.63 -1.73 6.52
C ARG A 136 -29.14 -0.69 5.51
N GLN A 137 -29.66 -0.75 4.28
CA GLN A 137 -29.35 0.27 3.29
C GLN A 137 -29.83 1.64 3.77
N ASN A 138 -31.04 1.72 4.32
CA ASN A 138 -31.60 2.95 4.87
C ASN A 138 -30.75 3.50 6.01
N GLU A 139 -30.41 2.69 7.02
CA GLU A 139 -29.53 3.07 8.13
C GLU A 139 -28.15 3.54 7.66
N ARG A 140 -27.61 2.94 6.60
CA ARG A 140 -26.32 3.36 6.03
C ARG A 140 -26.45 4.72 5.35
N LEU A 141 -27.51 4.93 4.58
CA LEU A 141 -27.76 6.19 3.88
C LEU A 141 -28.05 7.33 4.86
N THR A 142 -28.91 7.09 5.85
CA THR A 142 -29.24 8.07 6.90
C THR A 142 -28.03 8.47 7.72
N ARG A 143 -27.14 7.53 8.07
CA ARG A 143 -25.85 7.85 8.72
C ARG A 143 -24.93 8.75 7.90
N ASN A 144 -25.02 8.71 6.57
CA ASN A 144 -24.18 9.48 5.68
C ASN A 144 -24.76 10.87 5.35
N ILE A 145 -26.06 11.08 5.58
CA ILE A 145 -26.71 12.37 5.34
C ILE A 145 -26.27 13.35 6.43
N LYS A 146 -25.76 14.52 6.01
CA LYS A 146 -25.40 15.63 6.89
C LYS A 146 -26.44 16.74 6.72
N PRO A 147 -27.33 16.97 7.70
CA PRO A 147 -28.33 18.05 7.61
C PRO A 147 -27.68 19.43 7.63
N ASP A 148 -28.20 20.36 6.82
CA ASP A 148 -27.85 21.78 6.89
C ASP A 148 -28.84 22.50 7.81
N PHE A 149 -28.37 22.91 8.99
CA PHE A 149 -29.20 23.59 9.98
C PHE A 149 -29.57 25.02 9.59
N ASN A 150 -28.81 25.68 8.71
CA ASN A 150 -29.12 27.05 8.29
C ASN A 150 -30.28 27.05 7.28
N GLU A 151 -30.24 26.13 6.30
CA GLU A 151 -31.35 25.89 5.37
C GLU A 151 -32.61 25.48 6.14
N TYR A 152 -32.48 24.60 7.13
CA TYR A 152 -33.57 24.17 8.01
C TYR A 152 -34.22 25.36 8.76
N LYS A 153 -33.43 26.26 9.36
CA LYS A 153 -33.94 27.44 10.08
C LYS A 153 -34.66 28.42 9.15
N ARG A 154 -34.07 28.71 7.98
CA ARG A 154 -34.70 29.57 6.97
C ARG A 154 -36.05 29.02 6.50
N MET A 155 -36.11 27.71 6.28
CA MET A 155 -37.36 27.04 5.90
C MET A 155 -38.38 27.07 7.03
N LYS A 156 -37.95 26.89 8.30
CA LYS A 156 -38.83 27.01 9.47
C LYS A 156 -39.43 28.41 9.61
N GLU A 157 -38.61 29.46 9.45
CA GLU A 157 -39.08 30.85 9.52
C GLU A 157 -40.04 31.20 8.37
N ALA A 158 -39.78 30.70 7.16
CA ALA A 158 -40.62 30.98 5.99
C ALA A 158 -41.98 30.29 6.03
N LEU A 159 -42.05 29.03 6.51
CA LEU A 159 -43.29 28.26 6.55
C LEU A 159 -44.11 28.49 7.84
N GLY A 160 -43.49 29.00 8.91
CA GLY A 160 -44.12 29.08 10.23
C GLY A 160 -44.27 27.71 10.90
N GLU A 161 -44.58 27.68 12.20
CA GLU A 161 -44.52 26.43 12.98
C GLU A 161 -45.62 25.42 12.62
N GLU A 162 -46.83 25.91 12.32
CA GLU A 162 -48.01 25.08 11.99
C GLU A 162 -47.84 24.28 10.68
N GLN A 163 -47.25 24.91 9.66
CA GLN A 163 -47.03 24.26 8.37
C GLN A 163 -45.72 23.45 8.34
N PHE A 164 -44.73 23.86 9.12
CA PHE A 164 -43.41 23.20 9.15
C PHE A 164 -43.43 21.88 9.93
N TYR A 165 -44.27 21.76 10.95
CA TYR A 165 -44.54 20.51 11.66
C TYR A 165 -45.94 19.99 11.31
N PRO A 166 -46.15 19.46 10.09
CA PRO A 166 -47.47 19.08 9.64
C PRO A 166 -48.02 17.90 10.47
N GLY A 167 -49.26 18.05 10.93
CA GLY A 167 -50.06 16.95 11.48
C GLY A 167 -50.74 16.15 10.37
N SER A 168 -51.53 15.14 10.73
CA SER A 168 -52.25 14.30 9.76
C SER A 168 -53.21 15.08 8.84
N ASN A 169 -53.72 16.22 9.33
CA ASN A 169 -54.75 17.02 8.65
C ASN A 169 -54.18 18.33 8.07
N THR A 170 -52.88 18.57 8.20
CA THR A 170 -52.24 19.76 7.65
C THR A 170 -51.99 19.54 6.17
N ILE A 171 -52.58 20.37 5.31
CA ILE A 171 -52.30 20.32 3.88
C ILE A 171 -50.88 20.88 3.69
N ALA A 172 -49.94 19.99 3.41
CA ALA A 172 -48.60 20.38 2.99
C ALA A 172 -48.71 20.99 1.60
N ASP A 173 -48.80 22.31 1.55
CA ASP A 173 -48.84 23.05 0.31
C ASP A 173 -47.56 22.79 -0.50
N GLY A 174 -47.70 22.64 -1.82
CA GLY A 174 -46.62 22.38 -2.78
C GLY A 174 -45.62 23.54 -2.98
N HIS A 175 -45.41 24.39 -1.97
CA HIS A 175 -44.51 25.55 -2.01
C HIS A 175 -43.03 25.18 -1.86
N HIS A 176 -42.69 23.91 -1.60
CA HIS A 176 -41.30 23.48 -1.51
C HIS A 176 -40.71 23.21 -2.89
N TYR A 177 -40.05 24.22 -3.45
CA TYR A 177 -39.20 24.07 -4.62
C TYR A 177 -37.75 23.82 -4.16
N PRO A 178 -37.21 22.59 -4.30
CA PRO A 178 -35.86 22.31 -3.90
C PRO A 178 -34.87 23.14 -4.73
N THR A 179 -33.87 23.69 -4.06
CA THR A 179 -32.77 24.40 -4.73
C THR A 179 -32.02 23.45 -5.66
N THR A 180 -31.46 23.96 -6.76
CA THR A 180 -30.64 23.18 -7.70
C THR A 180 -29.50 22.42 -6.99
N SER A 181 -28.85 23.04 -6.01
CA SER A 181 -27.83 22.37 -5.18
C SER A 181 -28.36 21.17 -4.39
N ALA A 182 -29.61 21.22 -3.90
CA ALA A 182 -30.23 20.09 -3.22
C ALA A 182 -30.51 18.93 -4.19
N LEU A 183 -30.94 19.24 -5.42
CA LEU A 183 -31.12 18.26 -6.49
C LEU A 183 -29.80 17.60 -6.89
N ASP A 184 -28.71 18.37 -7.00
CA ASP A 184 -27.38 17.83 -7.31
C ASP A 184 -26.85 16.92 -6.20
N ARG A 185 -27.05 17.29 -4.92
CA ARG A 185 -26.74 16.43 -3.77
C ARG A 185 -27.51 15.10 -3.85
N LEU A 186 -28.79 15.13 -4.19
CA LEU A 186 -29.58 13.91 -4.38
C LEU A 186 -29.05 13.09 -5.56
N ALA A 187 -28.82 13.70 -6.72
CA ALA A 187 -28.32 13.02 -7.92
C ALA A 187 -26.99 12.31 -7.66
N THR A 188 -26.04 12.98 -7.00
CA THR A 188 -24.75 12.39 -6.62
C THR A 188 -24.91 11.20 -5.68
N THR A 189 -25.79 11.28 -4.69
CA THR A 189 -26.05 10.13 -3.79
C THR A 189 -26.65 8.93 -4.52
N VAL A 190 -27.54 9.15 -5.49
CA VAL A 190 -28.12 8.08 -6.32
C VAL A 190 -27.07 7.42 -7.20
N LEU A 191 -26.20 8.20 -7.84
CA LEU A 191 -25.09 7.68 -8.62
C LEU A 191 -24.12 6.86 -7.76
N ASP A 192 -23.83 7.31 -6.55
CA ASP A 192 -22.98 6.56 -5.64
C ASP A 192 -23.64 5.28 -5.14
N MET A 193 -24.96 5.28 -4.90
CA MET A 193 -25.72 4.06 -4.64
C MET A 193 -25.58 3.06 -5.80
N GLN A 194 -25.74 3.50 -7.05
CA GLN A 194 -25.55 2.65 -8.24
C GLN A 194 -24.14 2.07 -8.31
N LYS A 195 -23.10 2.89 -8.16
CA LYS A 195 -21.70 2.44 -8.12
C LYS A 195 -21.45 1.42 -7.02
N THR A 196 -22.04 1.60 -5.82
CA THR A 196 -21.89 0.62 -4.74
C THR A 196 -22.54 -0.71 -5.10
N ARG A 197 -23.72 -0.71 -5.74
CA ARG A 197 -24.42 -1.92 -6.20
C ARG A 197 -23.60 -2.69 -7.24
N GLU A 198 -23.03 -2.00 -8.22
CA GLU A 198 -22.13 -2.60 -9.21
C GLU A 198 -20.90 -3.22 -8.55
N LYS A 199 -20.30 -2.52 -7.58
CA LYS A 199 -19.14 -3.00 -6.82
C LYS A 199 -19.45 -4.18 -5.89
N VAL A 200 -20.72 -4.52 -5.60
CA VAL A 200 -21.06 -5.74 -4.86
C VAL A 200 -20.92 -6.96 -5.75
N HIS A 201 -21.30 -6.86 -7.04
CA HIS A 201 -21.11 -7.91 -8.03
C HIS A 201 -19.68 -7.85 -8.62
N ARG A 202 -18.68 -8.23 -7.81
CA ARG A 202 -17.29 -8.30 -8.27
C ARG A 202 -17.02 -9.61 -8.98
N ARG A 203 -16.39 -9.54 -10.15
CA ARG A 203 -15.80 -10.72 -10.79
C ARG A 203 -14.65 -11.22 -9.92
N ARG A 204 -14.65 -12.50 -9.59
CA ARG A 204 -13.47 -13.15 -8.98
C ARG A 204 -12.40 -13.25 -10.07
N MET A 205 -11.13 -13.04 -9.70
CA MET A 205 -10.02 -13.18 -10.64
C MET A 205 -10.00 -14.61 -11.19
N PHE A 206 -9.70 -14.72 -12.49
CA PHE A 206 -9.53 -16.01 -13.15
C PHE A 206 -8.12 -16.52 -12.82
N ASP A 207 -8.04 -17.75 -12.34
CA ASP A 207 -6.78 -18.43 -12.05
C ASP A 207 -6.39 -19.24 -13.30
N PRO A 208 -5.29 -18.89 -13.99
CA PRO A 208 -4.88 -19.59 -15.21
C PRO A 208 -4.35 -21.00 -14.95
N ASP A 209 -3.94 -21.31 -13.71
CA ASP A 209 -3.34 -22.60 -13.36
C ASP A 209 -4.39 -23.63 -12.92
N GLN A 210 -5.66 -23.22 -12.79
CA GLN A 210 -6.74 -24.11 -12.42
C GLN A 210 -7.11 -25.05 -13.60
N GLU A 211 -7.31 -26.33 -13.30
CA GLU A 211 -7.78 -27.32 -14.29
C GLU A 211 -9.09 -26.87 -14.96
N VAL A 212 -9.07 -26.81 -16.29
CA VAL A 212 -10.21 -26.34 -17.10
C VAL A 212 -11.18 -27.50 -17.36
N THR A 213 -12.24 -27.57 -16.57
CA THR A 213 -13.30 -28.59 -16.69
C THR A 213 -14.44 -28.20 -17.63
N TYR A 214 -14.29 -27.13 -18.43
CA TYR A 214 -15.36 -26.55 -19.23
C TYR A 214 -14.92 -26.13 -20.63
N ILE A 215 -15.86 -26.16 -21.58
CA ILE A 215 -15.61 -25.77 -22.98
C ILE A 215 -16.03 -24.30 -23.23
N ASN A 216 -17.08 -23.81 -22.54
CA ASN A 216 -17.59 -22.45 -22.71
C ASN A 216 -17.86 -21.76 -21.35
N GLU A 217 -18.05 -20.44 -21.36
CA GLU A 217 -18.25 -19.65 -20.13
C GLU A 217 -19.56 -20.00 -19.41
N LYS A 218 -20.63 -20.33 -20.15
CA LYS A 218 -21.91 -20.76 -19.54
C LYS A 218 -21.75 -22.08 -18.78
N ASN A 219 -20.98 -23.00 -19.35
CA ASN A 219 -20.63 -24.30 -18.77
C ASN A 219 -19.72 -24.10 -17.55
N ARG A 220 -18.75 -23.18 -17.61
CA ARG A 220 -17.95 -22.79 -16.43
C ARG A 220 -18.81 -22.34 -15.26
N VAL A 221 -19.79 -21.45 -15.52
CA VAL A 221 -20.71 -20.97 -14.49
C VAL A 221 -21.61 -22.09 -13.98
N PHE A 222 -22.05 -23.00 -14.85
CA PHE A 222 -22.86 -24.16 -14.48
C PHE A 222 -22.07 -25.16 -13.62
N ASN A 223 -20.87 -25.56 -14.05
CA ASN A 223 -19.98 -26.42 -13.27
C ASN A 223 -19.64 -25.80 -11.91
N LYS A 224 -19.42 -24.48 -11.86
CA LYS A 224 -19.23 -23.77 -10.60
C LYS A 224 -20.46 -23.81 -9.69
N LYS A 225 -21.68 -23.77 -10.24
CA LYS A 225 -22.90 -23.98 -9.45
C LYS A 225 -22.97 -25.40 -8.92
N LEU A 226 -22.68 -26.41 -9.76
CA LEU A 226 -22.64 -27.80 -9.31
C LEU A 226 -21.64 -28.00 -8.19
N ASP A 227 -20.43 -27.45 -8.32
CA ASP A 227 -19.38 -27.51 -7.30
C ASP A 227 -19.83 -26.87 -5.97
N GLN A 228 -20.56 -25.74 -6.01
CA GLN A 228 -21.11 -25.10 -4.80
C GLN A 228 -22.10 -25.98 -4.03
N PHE A 229 -22.93 -26.77 -4.72
CA PHE A 229 -23.96 -27.60 -4.09
C PHE A 229 -23.49 -29.01 -3.80
N TYR A 230 -22.74 -29.61 -4.72
CA TYR A 230 -22.36 -31.02 -4.70
C TYR A 230 -20.89 -31.25 -4.37
N GLY A 231 -20.02 -30.25 -4.53
CA GLY A 231 -18.57 -30.42 -4.31
C GLY A 231 -18.23 -30.97 -2.93
N LYS A 232 -18.97 -30.56 -1.88
CA LYS A 232 -18.83 -31.11 -0.52
C LYS A 232 -19.13 -32.61 -0.42
N TYR A 233 -20.02 -33.13 -1.27
CA TYR A 233 -20.45 -34.53 -1.24
C TYR A 233 -19.69 -35.40 -2.25
N THR A 234 -18.99 -34.79 -3.20
CA THR A 234 -18.25 -35.48 -4.26
C THR A 234 -16.74 -35.31 -4.12
N GLU A 235 -16.26 -34.89 -2.95
CA GLU A 235 -14.84 -34.65 -2.66
C GLU A 235 -14.04 -35.96 -2.76
N ASP A 236 -14.51 -37.03 -2.11
CA ASP A 236 -13.89 -38.36 -2.17
C ASP A 236 -13.77 -38.88 -3.61
N LEU A 237 -14.85 -38.76 -4.40
CA LEU A 237 -14.85 -39.16 -5.81
C LEU A 237 -13.87 -38.35 -6.66
N ARG A 238 -13.66 -37.08 -6.31
CA ARG A 238 -12.70 -36.20 -6.98
C ARG A 238 -11.26 -36.60 -6.63
N GLU A 239 -10.99 -36.86 -5.36
CA GLU A 239 -9.68 -37.33 -4.90
C GLU A 239 -9.32 -38.69 -5.52
N ASP A 240 -10.27 -39.62 -5.60
CA ASP A 240 -10.09 -40.91 -6.28
C ASP A 240 -9.73 -40.74 -7.75
N LEU A 241 -10.38 -39.81 -8.45
CA LEU A 241 -10.07 -39.47 -9.85
C LEU A 241 -8.66 -38.88 -9.99
N GLU A 242 -8.29 -37.96 -9.10
CA GLU A 242 -6.95 -37.33 -9.09
C GLU A 242 -5.85 -38.36 -8.73
N ARG A 243 -6.18 -39.39 -7.94
CA ARG A 243 -5.31 -40.51 -7.58
C ARG A 243 -5.28 -41.63 -8.63
N GLY A 244 -6.02 -41.53 -9.72
CA GLY A 244 -6.01 -42.51 -10.82
C GLY A 244 -6.94 -43.70 -10.60
N THR A 245 -8.10 -43.46 -9.98
CA THR A 245 -9.20 -44.42 -9.76
C THR A 245 -8.81 -45.70 -9.03
N ALA A 246 -7.79 -45.63 -8.19
CA ALA A 246 -7.36 -46.73 -7.34
C ALA A 246 -8.12 -46.69 -6.00
N LEU A 247 -9.17 -47.51 -5.88
CA LEU A 247 -9.86 -47.82 -4.62
C LEU A 247 -8.87 -48.29 -3.53
#